data_AF-A0AAX2UPX9-F1
#
_entry.id   AF-A0AAX2UPX9-F1
#
_cell.length_a   1.000
_cell.length_b   1.000
_cell.length_c   1.000
_cell.angle_alpha   90.00
_cell.angle_beta   90.00
_cell.angle_gamma   90.00
#
_symmetry.space_group_name_H-M   'P 1'
#
loop_
_entity.id
_entity.type
_entity.pdbx_description
1 polymer ?
#
loop_
_entity_poly.entity_id
_entity_poly.type
_entity_poly.pdbx_seq_one_letter_code
_entity_poly.pdbx_strand_id
1 'polypeptide(L)'
;MAKTLGEIIEAARSGERPDYDDLRYAICAMDHLMVFDRMALDRMAEAEREGKKPFMTRSAVWQQKERFGRVARALDKAPLEFLGDNWNPDNPEVQKQRKQAVKLVGKIMAKSAGGAE
;
A
#
# COMPACT_ATOMS: atom_id res chain seq x y z
N MET A 1 20.27 -3.08 -14.85
CA MET A 1 19.79 -2.52 -13.57
C MET A 1 18.29 -2.76 -13.51
N ALA A 2 17.72 -3.00 -12.32
CA ALA A 2 16.26 -3.13 -12.19
C ALA A 2 15.60 -1.76 -12.46
N LYS A 3 14.48 -1.73 -13.19
CA LYS A 3 13.75 -0.50 -13.48
C LYS A 3 13.13 0.05 -12.21
N THR A 4 13.09 1.38 -12.08
CA THR A 4 12.42 2.02 -10.96
C THR A 4 10.90 1.90 -11.10
N LEU A 5 10.18 2.05 -9.99
CA LEU A 5 8.72 2.10 -10.01
C LEU A 5 8.21 3.23 -10.92
N GLY A 6 8.88 4.38 -10.93
CA GLY A 6 8.52 5.51 -11.80
C GLY A 6 8.66 5.18 -13.28
N GLU A 7 9.76 4.54 -13.67
CA GLU A 7 10.00 4.10 -15.06
C GLU A 7 8.95 3.08 -15.51
N ILE A 8 8.62 2.10 -14.67
CA ILE A 8 7.62 1.07 -14.99
C ILE A 8 6.23 1.72 -15.19
N ILE A 9 5.86 2.65 -14.31
CA ILE A 9 4.58 3.36 -14.39
C ILE A 9 4.50 4.19 -15.67
N GLU A 10 5.55 4.94 -16.02
CA GLU A 10 5.50 5.76 -17.24
C GLU A 10 5.57 4.96 -18.52
N ALA A 11 6.33 3.86 -18.55
CA ALA A 11 6.31 2.94 -19.68
C ALA A 11 4.88 2.40 -19.90
N ALA A 12 4.23 1.90 -18.84
CA ALA A 12 2.85 1.42 -18.91
C ALA A 12 1.85 2.52 -19.34
N ARG A 13 2.01 3.75 -18.82
CA ARG A 13 1.14 4.89 -19.18
C ARG A 13 1.34 5.34 -20.63
N SER A 14 2.55 5.21 -21.15
CA SER A 14 2.91 5.55 -22.54
C SER A 14 2.45 4.51 -23.55
N GLY A 15 1.75 3.45 -23.11
CA GLY A 15 1.26 2.38 -23.98
C GLY A 15 2.31 1.31 -24.28
N GLU A 16 3.47 1.37 -23.65
CA GLU A 16 4.44 0.28 -23.70
C GLU A 16 3.94 -0.93 -22.91
N ARG A 17 4.62 -2.06 -23.08
CA ARG A 17 4.31 -3.31 -22.40
C ARG A 17 5.50 -3.72 -21.54
N PRO A 18 5.65 -3.15 -20.33
CA PRO A 18 6.66 -3.61 -19.39
C PRO A 18 6.52 -5.11 -19.12
N ASP A 19 7.60 -5.73 -18.66
CA ASP A 19 7.59 -7.16 -18.35
C ASP A 19 6.55 -7.50 -17.28
N TYR A 20 6.04 -8.74 -17.33
CA TYR A 20 5.05 -9.20 -16.36
C TYR A 20 5.54 -9.06 -14.92
N ASP A 21 6.79 -9.42 -14.64
CA ASP A 21 7.35 -9.34 -13.29
C ASP A 21 7.53 -7.90 -12.83
N ASP A 22 7.96 -6.99 -13.73
CA ASP A 22 8.03 -5.55 -13.48
C ASP A 22 6.64 -5.02 -13.04
N LEU A 23 5.59 -5.37 -13.78
CA LEU A 23 4.21 -4.96 -13.47
C LEU A 23 3.70 -5.58 -12.17
N ARG A 24 3.98 -6.87 -11.95
CA ARG A 24 3.58 -7.60 -10.74
C ARG A 24 4.13 -6.94 -9.48
N TYR A 25 5.43 -6.62 -9.46
CA TYR A 25 6.03 -5.96 -8.30
C TYR A 25 5.60 -4.50 -8.18
N ALA A 26 5.41 -3.78 -9.30
CA ALA A 26 4.90 -2.42 -9.29
C ALA A 26 3.50 -2.34 -8.65
N ILE A 27 2.60 -3.29 -8.97
CA ILE A 27 1.27 -3.38 -8.35
C ILE A 27 1.40 -3.56 -6.84
N CYS A 28 2.27 -4.47 -6.37
CA CYS A 28 2.51 -4.66 -4.94
C CYS A 28 3.05 -3.39 -4.26
N ALA A 29 3.98 -2.68 -4.89
CA ALA A 29 4.52 -1.42 -4.37
C ALA A 29 3.44 -0.32 -4.28
N MET A 30 2.58 -0.20 -5.29
CA MET A 30 1.47 0.75 -5.29
C MET A 30 0.41 0.42 -4.23
N ASP A 31 0.03 -0.86 -4.08
CA ASP A 31 -0.88 -1.30 -3.01
C ASP A 31 -0.29 -0.98 -1.63
N HIS A 32 1.01 -1.19 -1.44
CA HIS A 32 1.70 -0.84 -0.21
C HIS A 32 1.65 0.67 0.10
N LEU A 33 1.78 1.53 -0.92
CA LEU A 33 1.59 2.99 -0.76
C LEU A 33 0.15 3.33 -0.33
N MET A 34 -0.86 2.68 -0.91
CA MET A 34 -2.26 2.88 -0.56
C MET A 34 -2.58 2.48 0.89
N VAL A 35 -1.89 1.48 1.44
CA VAL A 35 -2.01 1.13 2.87
C VAL A 35 -1.63 2.30 3.76
N PHE A 36 -0.53 3.00 3.46
CA PHE A 36 -0.14 4.15 4.26
C PHE A 36 -1.10 5.34 4.12
N ASP A 37 -1.63 5.58 2.91
CA ASP A 37 -2.62 6.64 2.70
C ASP A 37 -3.90 6.36 3.49
N ARG A 38 -4.38 5.11 3.49
CA ARG A 38 -5.52 4.70 4.33
C ARG A 38 -5.22 4.90 5.82
N MET A 39 -4.08 4.44 6.31
CA MET A 39 -3.69 4.61 7.72
C MET A 39 -3.59 6.09 8.12
N ALA A 40 -3.12 6.95 7.22
CA ALA A 40 -3.05 8.39 7.45
C ALA A 40 -4.46 9.00 7.59
N LEU A 41 -5.36 8.66 6.67
CA LEU A 41 -6.75 9.12 6.69
C LEU A 41 -7.49 8.64 7.95
N ASP A 42 -7.38 7.36 8.29
CA ASP A 42 -8.04 6.78 9.47
C ASP A 42 -7.61 7.50 10.77
N ARG A 43 -6.30 7.77 10.91
CA ARG A 43 -5.76 8.50 12.08
C ARG A 43 -6.24 9.94 12.15
N MET A 44 -6.37 10.61 11.02
CA MET A 44 -6.90 11.98 10.99
C MET A 44 -8.40 11.99 11.32
N ALA A 45 -9.17 11.06 10.75
CA ALA A 45 -10.60 10.94 11.02
C ALA A 45 -10.88 10.58 12.49
N GLU A 46 -10.09 9.68 13.08
CA GLU A 46 -10.14 9.39 14.52
C GLU A 46 -9.83 10.63 15.36
N ALA A 47 -8.77 11.36 15.02
CA ALA A 47 -8.41 12.59 15.73
C ALA A 47 -9.50 13.66 15.64
N GLU A 48 -10.13 13.82 14.49
CA GLU A 48 -11.24 14.75 14.26
C GLU A 48 -12.47 14.37 15.11
N ARG A 49 -12.88 13.09 15.10
CA ARG A 49 -14.00 12.59 15.90
C ARG A 49 -13.80 12.80 17.41
N GLU A 50 -12.55 12.73 17.87
CA GLU A 50 -12.21 12.91 19.28
C GLU A 50 -11.83 14.35 19.65
N GLY A 51 -11.92 15.31 18.72
CA GLY A 51 -11.55 16.70 18.96
C GLY A 51 -10.06 16.91 19.30
N LYS A 52 -9.18 16.00 18.88
CA LYS A 52 -7.74 16.08 19.11
C LYS A 52 -7.13 17.18 18.22
N LYS A 53 -6.21 17.96 18.79
CA LYS A 53 -5.48 19.00 18.04
C LYS A 53 -4.60 18.38 16.94
N PRO A 54 -4.41 19.07 15.79
CA PRO A 54 -3.51 18.64 14.74
C PRO A 54 -2.05 18.60 15.23
N PHE A 55 -1.44 17.40 15.24
CA PHE A 55 -0.03 17.20 15.57
C PHE A 55 0.50 15.93 14.90
N MET A 56 1.63 16.04 14.19
CA MET A 56 2.27 14.95 13.46
C MET A 56 1.28 14.12 12.63
N THR A 57 1.11 12.83 12.93
CA THR A 57 0.24 11.89 12.19
C THR A 57 -1.25 12.26 12.20
N ARG A 58 -1.67 13.21 13.04
CA ARG A 58 -3.04 13.76 13.09
C ARG A 58 -3.20 15.06 12.31
N SER A 59 -2.10 15.61 11.77
CA SER A 59 -2.09 16.83 10.98
C SER A 59 -2.12 16.52 9.50
N ALA A 60 -3.11 17.07 8.78
CA ALA A 60 -3.20 16.96 7.33
C ALA A 60 -1.96 17.51 6.61
N VAL A 61 -1.41 18.62 7.10
CA VAL A 61 -0.19 19.24 6.53
C VAL A 61 1.02 18.32 6.67
N TRP A 62 1.17 17.69 7.84
CA TRP A 62 2.26 16.74 8.06
C TRP A 62 2.08 15.49 7.19
N GLN A 63 0.86 14.92 7.15
CA GLN A 63 0.56 13.75 6.32
C GLN A 63 0.77 14.02 4.83
N GLN A 64 0.43 15.21 4.34
CA GLN A 64 0.68 15.60 2.94
C GLN A 64 2.18 15.58 2.62
N LYS A 65 3.02 16.17 3.47
CA LYS A 65 4.48 16.19 3.29
C LYS A 65 5.07 14.77 3.34
N GLU A 66 4.64 13.96 4.30
CA GLU A 66 5.09 12.58 4.45
C GLU A 66 4.66 11.71 3.28
N ARG A 67 3.42 11.87 2.80
CA ARG A 67 2.91 11.17 1.61
C ARG A 67 3.77 11.50 0.40
N PHE A 68 4.03 12.79 0.16
CA PHE A 68 4.88 13.21 -0.96
C PHE A 68 6.27 12.58 -0.88
N GLY A 69 6.94 12.68 0.27
CA GLY A 69 8.28 12.11 0.46
C GLY A 69 8.31 10.58 0.36
N ARG A 70 7.24 9.89 0.76
CA ARG A 70 7.12 8.43 0.60
C ARG A 70 6.96 8.05 -0.88
N VAL A 71 6.07 8.71 -1.60
CA VAL A 71 5.84 8.46 -3.03
C VAL A 71 7.10 8.76 -3.83
N ALA A 72 7.77 9.89 -3.60
CA ALA A 72 9.01 10.25 -4.29
C ALA A 72 10.10 9.18 -4.11
N ARG A 73 10.32 8.69 -2.88
CA ARG A 73 11.28 7.61 -2.60
C ARG A 73 10.88 6.28 -3.23
N ALA A 74 9.59 5.99 -3.33
CA ALA A 74 9.11 4.77 -3.97
C ALA A 74 9.35 4.81 -5.47
N LEU A 75 9.08 5.95 -6.12
CA LEU A 75 9.25 6.13 -7.56
C LEU A 75 10.71 6.05 -8.00
N ASP A 76 11.65 6.41 -7.14
CA ASP A 76 13.10 6.41 -7.40
C ASP A 76 13.77 5.03 -7.21
N LYS A 77 13.04 4.04 -6.68
CA LYS A 77 13.57 2.70 -6.37
C LYS A 77 12.94 1.63 -7.24
N ALA A 78 13.65 0.52 -7.41
CA ALA A 78 13.04 -0.69 -7.96
C ALA A 78 11.91 -1.17 -7.02
N PRO A 79 10.77 -1.70 -7.54
CA PRO A 79 9.63 -2.04 -6.71
C PRO A 79 9.94 -2.99 -5.54
N LEU A 80 10.75 -4.02 -5.77
CA LEU A 80 11.18 -4.96 -4.71
C LEU A 80 12.09 -4.30 -3.67
N GLU A 81 12.97 -3.39 -4.10
CA GLU A 81 13.83 -2.64 -3.18
C GLU A 81 13.00 -1.72 -2.27
N PHE A 82 11.95 -1.10 -2.81
CA PHE A 82 11.03 -0.29 -2.03
C PHE A 82 10.18 -1.12 -1.05
N LEU A 83 9.65 -2.27 -1.51
CA LEU A 83 8.83 -3.17 -0.70
C LEU A 83 9.62 -3.79 0.46
N GLY A 84 10.87 -4.17 0.19
CA GLY A 84 11.68 -4.98 1.10
C GLY A 84 11.12 -6.40 1.29
N ASP A 85 11.87 -7.22 2.02
CA ASP A 85 11.59 -8.65 2.15
C ASP A 85 10.25 -8.97 2.84
N ASN A 86 9.79 -8.08 3.71
CA ASN A 86 8.54 -8.23 4.48
C ASN A 86 7.28 -8.02 3.63
N TRP A 87 7.41 -7.50 2.41
CA TRP A 87 6.30 -7.27 1.48
C TRP A 87 6.56 -7.89 0.10
N ASN A 88 7.64 -8.66 -0.04
CA ASN A 88 7.96 -9.37 -1.25
C ASN A 88 6.92 -10.49 -1.51
N PRO A 89 6.21 -10.48 -2.65
CA PRO A 89 5.20 -11.50 -2.95
C PRO A 89 5.80 -12.89 -3.18
N ASP A 90 7.10 -13.03 -3.40
CA ASP A 90 7.77 -14.33 -3.53
C ASP A 90 8.35 -14.85 -2.21
N ASN A 91 8.26 -14.07 -1.14
CA ASN A 91 8.63 -14.54 0.19
C ASN A 91 7.58 -15.53 0.74
N PRO A 92 7.96 -16.79 1.05
CA PRO A 92 7.03 -17.79 1.57
C PRO A 92 6.32 -17.40 2.87
N GLU A 93 7.00 -16.64 3.75
CA GLU A 93 6.42 -16.20 5.02
C GLU A 93 5.35 -15.13 4.79
N VAL A 94 5.59 -14.19 3.87
CA VAL A 94 4.59 -13.18 3.45
C VAL A 94 3.35 -13.87 2.87
N GLN A 95 3.55 -14.90 2.04
CA GLN A 95 2.45 -15.66 1.46
C GLN A 95 1.67 -16.46 2.50
N LYS A 96 2.35 -17.04 3.50
CA LYS A 96 1.70 -17.73 4.62
C LYS A 96 0.82 -16.78 5.43
N GLN A 97 1.32 -15.58 5.74
CA GLN A 97 0.56 -14.55 6.46
C GLN A 97 -0.64 -14.06 5.64
N ARG A 98 -0.47 -13.78 4.33
CA ARG A 98 -1.59 -13.41 3.46
C ARG A 98 -2.69 -14.47 3.43
N LYS A 99 -2.34 -15.75 3.30
CA LYS A 99 -3.33 -16.84 3.28
C LYS A 99 -4.15 -16.89 4.57
N GLN A 100 -3.51 -16.67 5.72
CA GLN A 100 -4.19 -16.60 7.01
C GLN A 100 -5.13 -15.38 7.09
N ALA A 101 -4.65 -14.20 6.67
CA ALA A 101 -5.44 -12.97 6.66
C ALA A 101 -6.67 -13.08 5.76
N VAL A 102 -6.53 -13.60 4.53
CA VAL A 102 -7.64 -13.81 3.59
C VAL A 102 -8.68 -14.76 4.18
N LYS A 103 -8.25 -15.86 4.81
CA LYS A 103 -9.16 -16.81 5.48
C LYS A 103 -9.94 -16.16 6.62
N LEU A 104 -9.30 -15.29 7.40
CA LEU A 104 -9.94 -14.57 8.50
C LEU A 104 -10.98 -13.56 7.99
N VAL A 105 -10.60 -12.73 7.01
CA VAL A 105 -11.51 -11.75 6.40
C VAL A 105 -12.71 -12.44 5.76
N GLY A 106 -12.49 -13.54 5.02
CA GLY A 106 -13.58 -14.32 4.42
C GLY A 106 -14.59 -14.85 5.45
N LYS A 107 -14.12 -15.31 6.62
CA LYS A 107 -15.00 -15.72 7.73
C LYS A 107 -15.81 -14.57 8.31
N ILE A 108 -15.17 -13.41 8.49
CA ILE A 108 -15.84 -12.21 9.03
C ILE A 108 -16.92 -11.75 8.05
N MET A 109 -16.61 -11.66 6.76
CA MET A 109 -17.56 -11.25 5.71
C MET A 109 -18.73 -12.22 5.58
N ALA A 110 -18.48 -13.54 5.65
CA ALA A 110 -19.55 -14.54 5.65
C ALA A 110 -20.47 -14.41 6.86
N LYS A 111 -19.90 -14.13 8.05
CA LYS A 111 -20.70 -13.91 9.27
C LYS A 111 -21.52 -12.63 9.22
N SER A 112 -21.00 -11.54 8.65
CA SER A 112 -21.77 -10.30 8.49
C SER A 112 -22.86 -10.41 7.43
N ALA A 113 -22.68 -11.26 6.41
CA ALA A 113 -23.70 -11.52 5.39
C ALA A 113 -24.81 -12.45 5.88
N GLY A 114 -24.49 -13.42 6.75
CA GLY A 114 -25.47 -14.35 7.34
C GLY A 114 -26.16 -13.87 8.63
N GLY A 115 -25.91 -12.63 9.07
CA GLY A 115 -26.56 -12.02 10.24
C GLY A 115 -27.66 -11.02 9.88
N ALA A 116 -28.12 -11.02 8.64
CA ALA A 116 -29.19 -10.17 8.11
C ALA A 116 -30.52 -10.93 7.91
N GLU A 117 -30.70 -12.06 8.60
CA GLU A 117 -31.95 -12.82 8.68
C GLU A 117 -32.50 -12.84 10.10
#